data_AF-A0A357V5D2-F1
#
_entry.id   AF-A0A357V5D2-F1
#
_cell.length_a   1.000
_cell.length_b   1.000
_cell.length_c   1.000
_cell.angle_alpha   90.00
_cell.angle_beta   90.00
_cell.angle_gamma   90.00
#
_symmetry.space_group_name_H-M   'P 1'
#
loop_
_entity.id
_entity.type
_entity.pdbx_description
1 polymer ?
#
loop_
_entity_poly.entity_id
_entity_poly.type
_entity_poly.pdbx_seq_one_letter_code
_entity_poly.pdbx_strand_id
1 'polypeptide(L)'
;MEMRSPLSRVRGLGAAHEGVAHWWAQRLTGVALVPLTLWFIWAMSGLLGADLAAMKAWIGMGQNAVLLILLIVAGMHHAQLGLQVVIEDYVHA
;
A
#
# COMPACT_ATOMS: atom_id res chain seq x y z
N MET A 1 4.51 33.67 29.57
CA MET A 1 4.06 32.32 29.96
C MET A 1 2.69 32.10 29.33
N GLU A 2 2.59 31.22 28.33
CA GLU A 2 1.27 30.82 27.82
C GLU A 2 0.54 30.04 28.93
N MET A 3 -0.58 30.57 29.41
CA MET A 3 -1.40 29.96 30.47
C MET A 3 -2.55 29.11 29.92
N ARG A 4 -2.50 28.71 28.64
CA ARG A 4 -3.56 27.92 28.02
C ARG A 4 -3.27 26.44 28.23
N SER A 5 -4.23 25.71 28.80
CA SER A 5 -4.11 24.25 28.88
C SER A 5 -4.15 23.65 27.46
N PRO A 6 -3.43 22.54 27.21
CA PRO A 6 -3.47 21.84 25.93
C PRO A 6 -4.91 21.55 25.47
N LEU A 7 -5.79 21.22 26.43
CA LEU A 7 -7.21 20.97 26.18
C LEU A 7 -7.94 22.24 25.73
N SER A 8 -7.63 23.42 26.28
CA SER A 8 -8.21 24.70 25.80
C SER A 8 -7.74 25.11 24.40
N ARG A 9 -6.63 24.53 23.92
CA ARG A 9 -6.06 24.81 22.58
C ARG A 9 -6.74 23.99 21.49
N VAL A 10 -7.22 22.79 21.81
CA VAL A 10 -7.84 21.86 20.86
C VAL A 10 -9.36 21.76 20.97
N ARG A 11 -9.94 22.17 22.09
CA ARG A 11 -11.39 22.09 22.32
C ARG A 11 -12.12 23.07 21.40
N GLY A 12 -12.99 22.52 20.54
CA GLY A 12 -13.79 23.28 19.56
C GLY A 12 -13.25 23.24 18.13
N LEU A 13 -12.08 22.62 17.88
CA LEU A 13 -11.52 22.48 16.52
C LEU A 13 -12.22 21.41 15.66
N GLY A 14 -13.13 20.62 16.24
CA GLY A 14 -13.79 19.51 15.56
C GLY A 14 -12.85 18.35 15.21
N ALA A 15 -13.37 17.31 14.56
CA ALA A 15 -12.50 16.36 13.87
C ALA A 15 -11.90 17.07 12.65
N ALA A 16 -10.66 16.77 12.28
CA ALA A 16 -10.08 17.28 11.04
C ALA A 16 -10.91 16.86 9.79
N HIS A 17 -11.75 15.82 9.91
CA HIS A 17 -12.55 15.17 8.85
C HIS A 17 -11.75 14.66 7.65
N GLU A 18 -10.44 14.86 7.67
CA GLU A 18 -9.47 14.39 6.67
C GLU A 18 -8.62 13.26 7.27
N GLY A 19 -7.99 12.45 6.43
CA GLY A 19 -7.14 11.33 6.86
C GLY A 19 -7.85 9.99 7.04
N VAL A 20 -9.17 9.94 7.32
CA VAL A 20 -9.92 8.66 7.40
C VAL A 20 -9.87 7.90 6.07
N ALA A 21 -10.02 8.61 4.95
CA ALA A 21 -9.92 8.01 3.62
C ALA A 21 -8.51 7.47 3.33
N HIS A 22 -7.47 8.22 3.69
CA HIS A 22 -6.07 7.79 3.54
C HIS A 22 -5.77 6.54 4.40
N TRP A 23 -6.16 6.60 5.69
CA TRP A 23 -6.05 5.49 6.64
C TRP A 23 -6.77 4.24 6.13
N TRP A 24 -7.98 4.39 5.60
CA TRP A 24 -8.76 3.28 5.06
C TRP A 24 -8.14 2.70 3.79
N ALA A 25 -7.68 3.56 2.87
CA ALA A 25 -6.99 3.14 1.65
C ALA A 25 -5.73 2.33 1.95
N GLN A 26 -4.94 2.72 2.97
CA GLN A 26 -3.78 1.92 3.40
C GLN A 26 -4.17 0.52 3.87
N ARG A 27 -5.32 0.36 4.53
CA ARG A 27 -5.78 -0.93 5.10
C ARG A 27 -6.28 -1.82 3.98
N LEU A 28 -7.10 -1.25 3.10
CA LEU A 28 -7.62 -1.95 1.93
C LEU A 28 -6.49 -2.46 1.03
N THR A 29 -5.53 -1.60 0.69
CA THR A 29 -4.39 -1.98 -0.14
C THR A 29 -3.48 -3.00 0.56
N GLY A 30 -3.25 -2.87 1.87
CA GLY A 30 -2.51 -3.87 2.65
C GLY A 30 -3.19 -5.24 2.66
N VAL A 31 -4.50 -5.29 2.91
CA VAL A 31 -5.29 -6.53 2.88
C VAL A 31 -5.30 -7.15 1.49
N ALA A 32 -5.36 -6.36 0.42
CA ALA A 32 -5.26 -6.87 -0.95
C ALA A 32 -3.86 -7.42 -1.27
N LEU A 33 -2.80 -6.76 -0.79
CA LEU A 33 -1.41 -7.15 -1.06
C LEU A 33 -0.98 -8.44 -0.35
N VAL A 34 -1.54 -8.76 0.82
CA VAL A 34 -1.22 -10.01 1.53
C VAL A 34 -1.43 -11.25 0.67
N PRO A 35 -2.65 -11.55 0.17
CA PRO A 35 -2.87 -12.73 -0.67
C PRO A 35 -2.15 -12.64 -2.02
N LEU A 36 -2.06 -11.45 -2.63
CA LEU A 36 -1.36 -11.26 -3.92
C LEU A 36 0.14 -11.58 -3.79
N THR A 37 0.78 -11.15 -2.71
CA THR A 37 2.20 -11.39 -2.46
C THR A 37 2.47 -12.86 -2.14
N LEU A 38 1.61 -13.48 -1.31
CA LEU A 38 1.72 -14.92 -1.00
C LEU A 38 1.54 -15.78 -2.25
N TRP A 39 0.54 -15.46 -3.09
CA TRP A 39 0.34 -16.09 -4.38
C TRP A 39 1.56 -15.92 -5.29
N PHE A 40 2.10 -14.71 -5.39
CA PHE A 40 3.27 -14.44 -6.25
C PHE A 40 4.49 -15.24 -5.82
N ILE A 41 4.80 -15.29 -4.52
CA ILE A 41 5.90 -16.10 -3.99
C ILE A 41 5.71 -17.58 -4.32
N TRP A 42 4.50 -18.11 -4.08
CA TRP A 42 4.18 -19.49 -4.39
C TRP A 42 4.31 -19.78 -5.90
N ALA A 43 3.78 -18.92 -6.76
CA ALA A 43 3.86 -19.09 -8.21
C ALA A 43 5.30 -19.03 -8.73
N MET A 44 6.10 -18.08 -8.25
CA MET A 44 7.52 -17.94 -8.62
C MET A 44 8.34 -19.15 -8.19
N SER A 45 8.01 -19.80 -7.06
CA SER A 45 8.69 -21.02 -6.62
C SER A 45 8.55 -22.16 -7.64
N GLY A 46 7.44 -22.24 -8.36
CA GLY A 46 7.20 -23.21 -9.43
C GLY A 46 7.86 -22.87 -10.77
N LEU A 47 8.41 -21.65 -10.91
CA LEU A 47 9.09 -21.18 -12.12
C LEU A 47 10.61 -21.08 -11.95
N LEU A 48 11.16 -21.62 -10.85
CA LEU A 48 12.61 -21.66 -10.66
C LEU A 48 13.29 -22.44 -11.79
N GLY A 49 14.26 -21.79 -12.45
CA GLY A 49 14.95 -22.37 -13.60
C GLY A 49 14.18 -22.31 -14.92
N ALA A 50 12.98 -21.69 -14.96
CA ALA A 50 12.25 -21.47 -16.19
C ALA A 50 13.04 -20.54 -17.13
N ASP A 51 13.01 -20.85 -18.42
CA ASP A 51 13.58 -19.99 -19.45
C ASP A 51 12.63 -18.81 -19.79
N LEU A 52 13.11 -17.90 -20.64
CA LEU A 52 12.34 -16.73 -21.05
C LEU A 52 11.03 -17.11 -21.75
N ALA A 53 11.00 -18.22 -22.49
CA ALA A 53 9.81 -18.64 -23.23
C ALA A 53 8.73 -19.15 -22.27
N ALA A 54 9.10 -19.98 -21.29
CA ALA A 54 8.22 -20.47 -20.25
C ALA A 54 7.67 -19.32 -19.38
N MET A 55 8.51 -18.35 -19.01
CA MET A 55 8.07 -17.18 -18.25
C MET A 55 7.05 -16.35 -19.04
N LYS A 56 7.31 -16.08 -20.34
CA LYS A 56 6.37 -15.36 -21.21
C LYS A 56 5.03 -16.09 -21.34
N ALA A 57 5.06 -17.42 -21.49
CA ALA A 57 3.85 -18.23 -21.56
C ALA A 57 3.05 -18.16 -20.25
N TRP A 58 3.72 -18.26 -19.10
CA TRP A 58 3.09 -18.15 -17.78
C TRP A 58 2.47 -16.77 -17.54
N ILE A 59 3.18 -15.69 -17.85
CA ILE A 59 2.65 -14.32 -17.76
C ILE A 59 1.48 -14.13 -18.73
N GLY A 60 1.56 -14.71 -19.94
CA GLY A 60 0.54 -14.62 -20.98
C GLY A 60 -0.78 -15.32 -20.64
N MET A 61 -0.81 -16.16 -19.59
CA MET A 61 -2.07 -16.69 -19.07
C MET A 61 -2.89 -15.55 -18.46
N GLY A 62 -4.10 -15.31 -18.99
CA GLY A 62 -4.90 -14.13 -18.62
C GLY A 62 -5.11 -13.92 -17.12
N GLN A 63 -5.24 -15.01 -16.35
CA GLN A 63 -5.37 -14.96 -14.88
C GLN A 63 -4.10 -14.42 -14.22
N ASN A 64 -2.92 -14.90 -14.63
CA ASN A 64 -1.63 -14.46 -14.08
C ASN A 64 -1.36 -13.00 -14.46
N ALA A 65 -1.63 -12.61 -15.71
CA ALA A 65 -1.51 -11.23 -16.15
C ALA A 65 -2.34 -10.27 -15.26
N VAL A 66 -3.60 -10.61 -14.99
CA VAL A 66 -4.47 -9.80 -14.13
C VAL A 66 -3.92 -9.73 -12.70
N LEU A 67 -3.53 -10.86 -12.11
CA LEU A 67 -3.00 -10.89 -10.75
C LEU A 67 -1.68 -10.10 -10.62
N LEU A 68 -0.81 -10.15 -11.63
CA LEU A 68 0.42 -9.36 -11.68
C LEU A 68 0.13 -7.86 -11.79
N ILE A 69 -0.82 -7.47 -12.66
CA ILE A 69 -1.23 -6.07 -12.78
C ILE A 69 -1.80 -5.57 -11.45
N LEU A 70 -2.67 -6.35 -10.80
CA LEU A 70 -3.22 -6.01 -9.50
C LEU A 70 -2.13 -5.88 -8.44
N LEU A 71 -1.17 -6.80 -8.39
CA LEU A 71 -0.03 -6.73 -7.48
C LEU A 71 0.78 -5.43 -7.68
N ILE A 72 1.10 -5.09 -8.93
CA ILE A 72 1.87 -3.88 -9.25
C ILE A 72 1.07 -2.63 -8.87
N VAL A 73 -0.18 -2.50 -9.31
CA VAL A 73 -0.99 -1.30 -9.06
C VAL A 73 -1.27 -1.12 -7.57
N ALA A 74 -1.69 -2.18 -6.87
CA ALA A 74 -1.92 -2.13 -5.43
C ALA A 74 -0.61 -1.84 -4.67
N GLY A 75 0.51 -2.43 -5.10
CA GLY A 75 1.83 -2.24 -4.49
C GLY A 75 2.31 -0.80 -4.60
N MET A 76 2.22 -0.22 -5.79
CA MET A 76 2.61 1.17 -6.03
C MET A 76 1.71 2.14 -5.26
N HIS A 77 0.39 1.91 -5.24
CA HIS A 77 -0.51 2.76 -4.47
C HIS A 77 -0.28 2.65 -2.97
N HIS A 78 -0.07 1.44 -2.44
CA HIS A 78 0.27 1.23 -1.03
C HIS A 78 1.58 1.92 -0.65
N ALA A 79 2.61 1.81 -1.48
CA ALA A 79 3.89 2.46 -1.27
C ALA A 79 3.76 3.99 -1.28
N GLN A 80 2.98 4.55 -2.21
CA GLN A 80 2.69 5.99 -2.26
C GLN A 80 1.99 6.47 -0.97
N LEU A 81 0.98 5.73 -0.50
CA LEU A 81 0.29 6.07 0.76
C LEU A 81 1.23 5.96 1.97
N GLY A 82 2.07 4.93 2.02
CA GLY A 82 3.05 4.74 3.11
C GLY A 82 4.13 5.83 3.11
N LEU A 83 4.64 6.19 1.93
CA LEU A 83 5.65 7.24 1.80
C LEU A 83 5.10 8.61 2.23
N GLN A 84 3.83 8.89 1.95
CA GLN A 84 3.19 10.10 2.44
C GLN A 84 3.25 10.19 3.98
N VAL A 85 2.92 9.12 4.70
CA VAL A 85 3.02 9.08 6.17
C VAL A 85 4.47 9.32 6.62
N VAL A 86 5.44 8.68 5.98
CA VAL A 86 6.87 8.89 6.31
C VAL A 86 7.28 10.35 6.11
N ILE A 87 6.84 11.00 5.04
CA ILE A 87 7.16 12.41 4.79
C ILE A 87 6.52 13.29 5.86
N GLU A 88 5.23 13.09 6.14
CA GLU A 88 4.47 13.84 7.14
C GLU A 88 5.06 13.72 8.55
N ASP A 89 5.58 12.54 8.91
CA ASP A 89 6.12 12.26 10.24
C ASP A 89 7.58 12.70 10.43
N TYR A 90 8.38 12.78 9.37
CA TYR A 90 9.84 12.91 9.49
C TYR A 90 10.49 14.07 8.72
N VAL A 91 9.77 14.76 7.84
CA VAL A 91 10.31 15.89 7.06
C VAL A 91 9.74 17.21 7.59
N HIS A 92 10.54 17.95 8.34
CA HIS A 92 10.14 19.23 8.98
C HIS A 92 11.05 20.41 8.65
N ALA A 93 11.86 20.28 7.60
CA ALA A 93 12.83 21.28 7.16
C ALA A 93 12.17 22.54 6.56
#